data_AF-I1LDW4-F1
#
_entry.id   AF-I1LDW4-F1
#
_cell.length_a   1.000
_cell.length_b   1.000
_cell.length_c   1.000
_cell.angle_alpha   90.00
_cell.angle_beta   90.00
_cell.angle_gamma   90.00
#
_symmetry.space_group_name_H-M   'P 1'
#
loop_
_entity.id
_entity.type
_entity.pdbx_description
1 polymer ?
#
loop_
_entity_poly.entity_id
_entity_poly.type
_entity_poly.pdbx_seq_one_letter_code
_entity_poly.pdbx_strand_id
1 'polypeptide(L)'
;MTERPTRKRKMGDTKERATKKPAAKWPLIKPKKNLQISRLRDFDLFTVQNFFSSAESKAFVKIAEEIGFTHQGSLGPTYGEAFRDNDRMLVDDPVLADTIWESGLSKLFSDIKIRGKVAVGLNPNIRFYRYKVGQRFGRHIDESVDLGDGKRTYYTLLVYLSGGPGELKSKPKNDSSNPSVSSVDPLVGGETVFYGQRNKTVAEVAPTEGTALLHLHGDKCLLHEARNVTKGVKYVFRSDVVFA
;
A
#
# COMPACT_ATOMS: atom_id res chain seq x y z
N MET A 1 -28.09 -31.71 -34.03
CA MET A 1 -28.19 -30.41 -33.34
C MET A 1 -26.78 -29.92 -33.08
N THR A 2 -26.41 -28.79 -33.65
CA THR A 2 -25.04 -28.31 -33.85
C THR A 2 -24.49 -27.59 -32.62
N GLU A 3 -23.50 -28.19 -31.95
CA GLU A 3 -22.71 -27.54 -30.90
C GLU A 3 -21.68 -26.58 -31.52
N ARG A 4 -21.67 -25.32 -31.08
CA ARG A 4 -20.63 -24.34 -31.43
C ARG A 4 -19.59 -24.26 -30.31
N PRO A 5 -18.28 -24.26 -30.61
CA PRO A 5 -17.24 -24.21 -29.58
C PRO A 5 -17.01 -22.77 -29.10
N THR A 6 -16.89 -22.59 -27.79
CA THR A 6 -16.55 -21.31 -27.14
C THR A 6 -15.06 -21.01 -27.27
N ARG A 7 -14.75 -19.94 -27.99
CA ARG A 7 -13.39 -19.43 -28.21
C ARG A 7 -12.94 -18.63 -26.98
N LYS A 8 -12.08 -19.21 -26.12
CA LYS A 8 -11.38 -18.47 -25.06
C LYS A 8 -10.41 -17.47 -25.69
N ARG A 9 -10.71 -16.17 -25.57
CA ARG A 9 -9.80 -15.07 -25.95
C ARG A 9 -8.78 -14.85 -24.83
N LYS A 10 -7.51 -15.11 -25.12
CA LYS A 10 -6.35 -14.56 -24.38
C LYS A 10 -6.30 -13.05 -24.65
N MET A 11 -6.55 -12.22 -23.65
CA MET A 11 -6.02 -10.85 -23.57
C MET A 11 -4.87 -10.94 -22.55
N GLY A 12 -3.64 -10.50 -22.79
CA GLY A 12 -3.16 -9.43 -23.63
C GLY A 12 -2.20 -8.65 -22.74
N ASP A 13 -0.99 -9.18 -22.54
CA ASP A 13 0.08 -8.53 -21.78
C ASP A 13 0.43 -7.20 -22.47
N THR A 14 -0.18 -6.11 -22.00
CA THR A 14 0.27 -4.77 -22.36
C THR A 14 1.58 -4.52 -21.64
N LYS A 15 2.70 -4.84 -22.31
CA LYS A 15 4.05 -4.39 -21.95
C LYS A 15 4.07 -2.86 -21.92
N GLU A 16 3.79 -2.29 -20.76
CA GLU A 16 4.01 -0.87 -20.51
C GLU A 16 5.52 -0.63 -20.50
N ARG A 17 6.00 0.00 -21.58
CA ARG A 17 7.41 0.28 -21.82
C ARG A 17 7.87 1.31 -20.78
N ALA A 18 8.61 0.86 -19.76
CA ALA A 18 9.21 1.72 -18.76
C ALA A 18 10.06 2.81 -19.44
N THR A 19 9.56 4.04 -19.44
CA THR A 19 10.34 5.21 -19.83
C THR A 19 11.34 5.47 -18.71
N LYS A 20 12.64 5.47 -19.04
CA LYS A 20 13.73 5.81 -18.11
C LYS A 20 13.61 7.28 -17.69
N LYS A 21 12.79 7.55 -16.67
CA LYS A 21 12.81 8.82 -15.92
C LYS A 21 14.11 8.91 -15.10
N PRO A 22 14.69 10.10 -14.92
CA PRO A 22 15.88 10.26 -14.07
C PRO A 22 15.61 9.69 -12.68
N ALA A 23 16.60 8.97 -12.11
CA ALA A 23 16.46 8.34 -10.81
C ALA A 23 16.14 9.41 -9.75
N ALA A 24 14.89 9.45 -9.31
CA ALA A 24 14.47 10.35 -8.25
C ALA A 24 15.25 10.01 -6.98
N LYS A 25 15.86 11.02 -6.35
CA LYS A 25 16.50 10.82 -5.05
C LYS A 25 15.43 10.74 -3.98
N TRP A 26 15.03 9.53 -3.60
CA TRP A 26 14.12 9.27 -2.50
C TRP A 26 14.65 9.88 -1.18
N PRO A 27 13.76 10.23 -0.23
CA PRO A 27 14.20 10.81 1.02
C PRO A 27 14.95 9.78 1.85
N LEU A 28 15.89 10.24 2.67
CA LEU A 28 16.60 9.39 3.62
C LEU A 28 15.61 8.84 4.66
N ILE A 29 15.62 7.52 4.84
CA ILE A 29 14.82 6.85 5.86
C ILE A 29 15.73 6.55 7.06
N LYS A 30 15.35 7.03 8.25
CA LYS A 30 16.11 6.74 9.47
C LYS A 30 15.78 5.33 9.98
N PRO A 31 16.77 4.55 10.45
CA PRO A 31 16.51 3.29 11.12
C PRO A 31 15.63 3.47 12.36
N LYS A 32 14.59 2.64 12.49
CA LYS A 32 13.68 2.61 13.63
C LYS A 32 14.05 1.45 14.55
N LYS A 33 14.31 1.75 15.82
CA LYS A 33 14.76 0.75 16.81
C LYS A 33 13.62 0.07 17.56
N ASN A 34 12.47 0.75 17.69
CA ASN A 34 11.39 0.36 18.59
C ASN A 34 10.05 0.16 17.87
N LEU A 35 10.09 -0.34 16.63
CA LEU A 35 8.86 -0.69 15.92
C LEU A 35 8.19 -1.88 16.63
N GLN A 36 6.86 -1.85 16.73
CA GLN A 36 6.08 -2.91 17.34
C GLN A 36 4.93 -3.31 16.43
N ILE A 37 4.67 -4.61 16.37
CA ILE A 37 3.53 -5.20 15.67
C ILE A 37 2.29 -5.04 16.55
N SER A 38 1.26 -4.38 16.03
CA SER A 38 -0.09 -4.39 16.60
C SER A 38 -0.98 -5.28 15.73
N ARG A 39 -1.16 -6.54 16.16
CA ARG A 39 -1.98 -7.54 15.42
C ARG A 39 -3.46 -7.18 15.49
N LEU A 40 -4.15 -7.35 14.36
CA LEU A 40 -5.59 -7.09 14.23
C LEU A 40 -6.34 -8.42 14.21
N ARG A 41 -6.89 -8.79 15.38
CA ARG A 41 -7.61 -10.07 15.62
C ARG A 41 -6.71 -11.30 15.37
N ASP A 42 -7.33 -12.47 15.22
CA ASP A 42 -6.66 -13.76 14.96
C ASP A 42 -6.22 -13.94 13.50
N PHE A 43 -6.05 -12.85 12.76
CA PHE A 43 -5.61 -12.87 11.36
C PHE A 43 -4.12 -12.54 11.25
N ASP A 44 -3.50 -13.01 10.17
CA ASP A 44 -2.16 -12.59 9.73
C ASP A 44 -2.20 -11.18 9.12
N LEU A 45 -2.71 -10.23 9.90
CA LEU A 45 -2.97 -8.83 9.61
C LEU A 45 -2.46 -8.00 10.79
N PHE A 46 -1.61 -7.03 10.54
CA PHE A 46 -1.07 -6.19 11.60
C PHE A 46 -0.71 -4.79 11.12
N THR A 47 -0.64 -3.87 12.07
CA THR A 47 -0.15 -2.51 11.84
C THR A 47 1.16 -2.28 12.58
N VAL A 48 1.92 -1.30 12.09
CA VAL A 48 3.14 -0.81 12.72
C VAL A 48 3.05 0.72 12.74
N GLN A 49 2.86 1.26 13.93
CA GLN A 49 2.74 2.71 14.12
C GLN A 49 4.11 3.38 13.99
N ASN A 50 4.14 4.64 13.52
CA ASN A 50 5.37 5.41 13.33
C ASN A 50 6.41 4.71 12.44
N PHE A 51 5.96 3.89 11.49
CA PHE A 51 6.85 3.22 10.55
C PHE A 51 7.59 4.24 9.69
N PHE A 52 6.88 5.23 9.15
CA PHE A 52 7.47 6.47 8.62
C PHE A 52 7.19 7.64 9.56
N SER A 53 8.15 8.54 9.69
CA SER A 53 7.92 9.84 10.35
C SER A 53 7.13 10.78 9.43
N SER A 54 6.50 11.81 9.99
CA SER A 54 5.81 12.84 9.19
C SER A 54 6.71 13.48 8.13
N ALA A 55 7.99 13.72 8.45
CA ALA A 55 8.96 14.28 7.52
C ALA A 55 9.26 13.32 6.36
N GLU A 56 9.42 12.01 6.65
CA GLU A 56 9.61 10.97 5.63
C GLU A 56 8.37 10.87 4.73
N SER A 57 7.17 10.74 5.32
CA SER A 57 5.90 10.66 4.58
C SER A 57 5.71 11.82 3.62
N LYS A 58 5.86 13.06 4.10
CA LYS A 58 5.72 14.28 3.28
C LYS A 58 6.75 14.36 2.16
N ALA A 59 8.00 13.95 2.42
CA ALA A 59 9.04 13.94 1.40
C ALA A 59 8.76 12.91 0.30
N PHE A 60 8.27 11.71 0.66
CA PHE A 60 7.80 10.72 -0.32
C PHE A 60 6.63 11.24 -1.15
N VAL A 61 5.63 11.86 -0.53
CA VAL A 61 4.49 12.47 -1.24
C VAL A 61 4.97 13.54 -2.23
N LYS A 62 5.87 14.44 -1.80
CA LYS A 62 6.44 15.48 -2.66
C LYS A 62 7.12 14.89 -3.91
N ILE A 63 7.99 13.90 -3.73
CA ILE A 63 8.71 13.26 -4.84
C ILE A 63 7.74 12.49 -5.75
N ALA A 64 6.75 11.80 -5.19
CA ALA A 64 5.75 11.10 -5.98
C ALA A 64 4.90 12.05 -6.84
N GLU A 65 4.52 13.21 -6.30
CA GLU A 65 3.86 14.28 -7.05
C GLU A 65 4.75 14.85 -8.17
N GLU A 66 6.05 15.07 -7.90
CA GLU A 66 7.03 15.53 -8.90
C GLU A 66 7.25 14.51 -10.03
N ILE A 67 7.29 13.20 -9.71
CA ILE A 67 7.38 12.12 -10.71
C ILE A 67 6.11 12.06 -11.56
N GLY A 68 4.96 12.30 -10.93
CA GLY A 68 3.64 12.31 -11.55
C GLY A 68 2.93 10.95 -11.48
N PHE A 69 1.63 11.01 -11.20
CA PHE A 69 0.74 9.86 -11.20
C PHE A 69 -0.07 9.75 -12.49
N THR A 70 -0.37 8.51 -12.90
CA THR A 70 -1.31 8.20 -13.97
C THR A 70 -2.63 7.75 -13.36
N HIS A 71 -3.74 8.31 -13.83
CA HIS A 71 -5.06 7.87 -13.41
C HIS A 71 -5.32 6.42 -13.86
N GLN A 72 -5.82 5.60 -12.93
CA GLN A 72 -6.21 4.22 -13.16
C GLN A 72 -7.69 4.10 -12.83
N GLY A 73 -8.51 4.14 -13.87
CA GLY A 73 -9.95 3.94 -13.81
C GLY A 73 -10.35 2.66 -14.51
N SER A 74 -11.22 1.87 -13.89
CA SER A 74 -11.99 0.82 -14.58
C SER A 74 -13.39 1.36 -14.88
N LEU A 75 -13.87 1.24 -16.12
CA LEU A 75 -15.26 1.59 -16.49
C LEU A 75 -16.33 0.75 -15.75
N GLY A 76 -15.87 -0.26 -15.02
CA GLY A 76 -16.60 -1.23 -14.22
C GLY A 76 -15.66 -2.42 -14.01
N PRO A 77 -15.95 -3.34 -13.08
CA PRO A 77 -15.23 -4.59 -13.04
C PRO A 77 -15.50 -5.34 -14.35
N THR A 78 -14.53 -5.39 -15.26
CA THR A 78 -14.49 -6.46 -16.25
C THR A 78 -14.62 -7.78 -15.48
N TYR A 79 -15.28 -8.80 -16.00
CA TYR A 79 -15.46 -10.05 -15.25
C TYR A 79 -14.11 -10.56 -14.69
N GLY A 80 -13.96 -10.55 -13.36
CA GLY A 80 -12.73 -10.92 -12.65
C GLY A 80 -11.86 -9.76 -12.16
N GLU A 81 -12.12 -8.51 -12.55
CA GLU A 81 -11.40 -7.33 -12.09
C GLU A 81 -12.17 -6.61 -10.99
N ALA A 82 -11.48 -5.96 -10.06
CA ALA A 82 -12.13 -5.12 -9.06
C ALA A 82 -12.29 -3.69 -9.57
N PHE A 83 -13.39 -3.03 -9.19
CA PHE A 83 -13.59 -1.61 -9.47
C PHE A 83 -12.41 -0.80 -8.95
N ARG A 84 -11.72 -0.06 -9.81
CA ARG A 84 -10.59 0.78 -9.45
C ARG A 84 -10.82 2.19 -9.93
N ASP A 85 -10.66 3.15 -9.02
CA ASP A 85 -10.59 4.57 -9.31
C ASP A 85 -9.56 5.18 -8.37
N ASN A 86 -8.33 5.36 -8.86
CA ASN A 86 -7.25 6.00 -8.14
C ASN A 86 -6.16 6.47 -9.10
N ASP A 87 -5.30 7.38 -8.67
CA ASP A 87 -4.07 7.66 -9.41
C ASP A 87 -2.94 6.77 -8.88
N ARG A 88 -2.05 6.32 -9.78
CA ARG A 88 -0.96 5.40 -9.46
C ARG A 88 0.33 5.81 -10.17
N MET A 89 1.46 5.58 -9.52
CA MET A 89 2.77 5.47 -10.16
C MET A 89 3.44 4.15 -9.74
N LEU A 90 4.37 3.68 -10.57
CA LEU A 90 5.17 2.49 -10.34
C LEU A 90 6.64 2.85 -10.54
N VAL A 91 7.50 2.33 -9.67
CA VAL A 91 8.95 2.37 -9.82
C VAL A 91 9.51 0.98 -9.54
N ASP A 92 10.51 0.60 -10.30
CA ASP A 92 11.33 -0.59 -10.04
C ASP A 92 12.63 -0.09 -9.41
N ASP A 93 12.74 -0.18 -8.08
CA ASP A 93 13.81 0.44 -7.30
C ASP A 93 14.31 -0.49 -6.18
N PRO A 94 15.34 -1.32 -6.47
CA PRO A 94 15.93 -2.22 -5.49
C PRO A 94 16.55 -1.49 -4.30
N VAL A 95 17.16 -0.32 -4.53
CA VAL A 95 17.84 0.45 -3.46
C VAL A 95 16.81 0.98 -2.47
N LEU A 96 15.68 1.50 -2.96
CA LEU A 96 14.58 1.92 -2.10
C LEU A 96 13.96 0.74 -1.34
N ALA A 97 13.75 -0.40 -2.03
CA ALA A 97 13.22 -1.62 -1.41
C ALA A 97 14.10 -2.09 -0.24
N ASP A 98 15.41 -2.17 -0.46
CA ASP A 98 16.39 -2.55 0.57
C ASP A 98 16.46 -1.51 1.69
N THR A 99 16.41 -0.21 1.36
CA THR A 99 16.42 0.87 2.36
C THR A 99 15.21 0.78 3.31
N ILE A 100 14.01 0.52 2.77
CA ILE A 100 12.80 0.36 3.59
C ILE A 100 12.86 -0.93 4.40
N TRP A 101 13.34 -2.03 3.80
CA TRP A 101 13.51 -3.31 4.48
C TRP A 101 14.44 -3.18 5.71
N GLU A 102 15.60 -2.56 5.52
CA GLU A 102 16.61 -2.36 6.57
C GLU A 102 16.27 -1.22 7.56
N SER A 103 15.24 -0.42 7.27
CA SER A 103 14.78 0.64 8.19
C SER A 103 14.21 0.10 9.51
N GLY A 104 14.01 -1.21 9.62
CA GLY A 104 13.50 -1.90 10.81
C GLY A 104 12.45 -2.95 10.48
N LEU A 105 11.97 -3.01 9.23
CA LEU A 105 10.99 -3.99 8.79
C LEU A 105 11.54 -5.42 8.87
N SER A 106 12.81 -5.62 8.50
CA SER A 106 13.50 -6.92 8.57
C SER A 106 13.41 -7.56 9.95
N LYS A 107 13.54 -6.76 11.01
CA LYS A 107 13.42 -7.23 12.41
C LYS A 107 12.01 -7.65 12.79
N LEU A 108 10.98 -7.01 12.23
CA LEU A 108 9.58 -7.39 12.50
C LEU A 108 9.23 -8.75 11.88
N PHE A 109 9.96 -9.15 10.84
CA PHE A 109 9.75 -10.41 10.12
C PHE A 109 10.68 -11.55 10.56
N SER A 110 11.58 -11.34 11.53
CA SER A 110 12.56 -12.36 11.93
C SER A 110 11.91 -13.68 12.37
N ASP A 111 10.73 -13.60 12.98
CA ASP A 111 10.02 -14.74 13.55
C ASP A 111 8.85 -15.21 12.69
N ILE A 112 8.64 -14.61 11.51
CA ILE A 112 7.54 -14.94 10.61
C ILE A 112 8.05 -15.90 9.54
N LYS A 113 7.57 -17.14 9.59
CA LYS A 113 7.82 -18.16 8.56
C LYS A 113 6.54 -18.52 7.83
N ILE A 114 6.63 -18.60 6.50
CA ILE A 114 5.51 -19.02 5.65
C ILE A 114 5.96 -20.17 4.78
N ARG A 115 5.28 -21.32 4.90
CA ARG A 115 5.58 -22.54 4.12
C ARG A 115 7.07 -22.93 4.21
N GLY A 116 7.65 -22.81 5.41
CA GLY A 116 9.07 -23.10 5.68
C GLY A 116 10.06 -22.01 5.24
N LYS A 117 9.60 -20.97 4.53
CA LYS A 117 10.42 -19.86 4.04
C LYS A 117 10.49 -18.71 5.03
N VAL A 118 11.57 -17.94 4.95
CA VAL A 118 11.78 -16.72 5.75
C VAL A 118 11.67 -15.49 4.86
N ALA A 119 11.30 -14.35 5.42
CA ALA A 119 11.31 -13.10 4.67
C ALA A 119 12.75 -12.64 4.40
N VAL A 120 13.02 -12.20 3.18
CA VAL A 120 14.38 -11.86 2.71
C VAL A 120 14.51 -10.45 2.14
N GLY A 121 13.41 -9.70 2.03
CA GLY A 121 13.43 -8.37 1.44
C GLY A 121 12.05 -7.89 1.01
N LEU A 122 12.04 -6.76 0.31
CA LEU A 122 10.86 -6.21 -0.36
C LEU A 122 10.95 -6.41 -1.87
N ASN A 123 9.80 -6.53 -2.53
CA ASN A 123 9.70 -6.55 -3.97
C ASN A 123 10.08 -5.15 -4.50
N PRO A 124 11.07 -5.04 -5.43
CA PRO A 124 11.49 -3.74 -5.97
C PRO A 124 10.41 -3.07 -6.82
N ASN A 125 9.35 -3.78 -7.22
CA ASN A 125 8.15 -3.23 -7.86
C ASN A 125 7.30 -2.45 -6.85
N ILE A 126 7.72 -1.21 -6.58
CA ILE A 126 7.09 -0.29 -5.64
C ILE A 126 6.01 0.52 -6.35
N ARG A 127 4.88 0.74 -5.67
CA ARG A 127 3.74 1.50 -6.18
C ARG A 127 3.39 2.61 -5.21
N PHE A 128 3.04 3.76 -5.75
CA PHE A 128 2.39 4.80 -4.96
C PHE A 128 0.97 4.99 -5.47
N TYR A 129 0.04 5.14 -4.55
CA TYR A 129 -1.35 5.43 -4.84
C TYR A 129 -1.74 6.80 -4.28
N ARG A 130 -2.54 7.52 -5.05
CA ARG A 130 -3.21 8.76 -4.64
C ARG A 130 -4.70 8.60 -4.87
N TYR A 131 -5.50 8.88 -3.85
CA TYR A 131 -6.95 8.91 -3.93
C TYR A 131 -7.44 10.29 -3.52
N LYS A 132 -8.08 10.99 -4.46
CA LYS A 132 -8.81 12.25 -4.24
C LYS A 132 -10.23 11.95 -3.77
N VAL A 133 -10.95 12.98 -3.36
CA VAL A 133 -12.36 12.86 -2.96
C VAL A 133 -13.17 12.16 -4.05
N GLY A 134 -13.96 11.15 -3.67
CA GLY A 134 -14.76 10.31 -4.58
C GLY A 134 -14.06 9.04 -5.08
N GLN A 135 -12.72 8.99 -4.99
CA GLN A 135 -11.93 7.86 -5.47
C GLN A 135 -11.87 6.72 -4.45
N ARG A 136 -11.77 5.47 -4.95
CA ARG A 136 -11.77 4.24 -4.15
C ARG A 136 -11.20 3.06 -4.92
N PHE A 137 -10.83 2.00 -4.20
CA PHE A 137 -10.53 0.70 -4.82
C PHE A 137 -11.44 -0.36 -4.20
N GLY A 138 -12.38 -0.85 -5.00
CA GLY A 138 -13.37 -1.84 -4.59
C GLY A 138 -12.73 -3.17 -4.16
N ARG A 139 -13.59 -4.07 -3.66
CA ARG A 139 -13.17 -5.34 -3.08
C ARG A 139 -12.33 -6.18 -4.04
N HIS A 140 -11.14 -6.55 -3.60
CA HIS A 140 -10.17 -7.33 -4.36
C HIS A 140 -9.34 -8.24 -3.45
N ILE A 141 -8.54 -9.07 -4.11
CA ILE A 141 -7.55 -9.94 -3.50
C ILE A 141 -6.21 -9.56 -4.14
N ASP A 142 -5.16 -9.44 -3.34
CA ASP A 142 -3.81 -9.24 -3.85
C ASP A 142 -3.21 -10.61 -4.21
N GLU A 143 -2.49 -10.70 -5.33
CA GLU A 143 -1.86 -11.96 -5.77
C GLU A 143 -0.38 -12.03 -5.37
N SER A 144 0.08 -13.23 -5.06
CA SER A 144 1.52 -13.49 -4.88
C SER A 144 2.27 -13.40 -6.20
N VAL A 145 3.43 -12.77 -6.17
CA VAL A 145 4.36 -12.67 -7.29
C VAL A 145 5.49 -13.69 -7.13
N ASP A 146 5.70 -14.52 -8.14
CA ASP A 146 6.88 -15.37 -8.27
C ASP A 146 8.03 -14.54 -8.87
N LEU A 147 9.14 -14.45 -8.15
CA LEU A 147 10.31 -13.66 -8.53
C LEU A 147 11.45 -14.54 -9.07
N GLY A 148 11.23 -15.85 -9.23
CA GLY A 148 12.28 -16.81 -9.59
C GLY A 148 13.18 -17.19 -8.42
N ASP A 149 14.05 -18.19 -8.62
CA ASP A 149 15.01 -18.68 -7.62
C ASP A 149 14.39 -19.05 -6.26
N GLY A 150 13.15 -19.54 -6.28
CA GLY A 150 12.40 -19.85 -5.06
C GLY A 150 11.87 -18.63 -4.29
N LYS A 151 12.09 -17.40 -4.76
CA LYS A 151 11.58 -16.18 -4.14
C LYS A 151 10.12 -15.94 -4.52
N ARG A 152 9.27 -15.71 -3.52
CA ARG A 152 7.83 -15.42 -3.73
C ARG A 152 7.32 -14.42 -2.70
N THR A 153 6.40 -13.55 -3.09
CA THR A 153 5.81 -12.59 -2.15
C THR A 153 4.62 -13.20 -1.38
N TYR A 154 4.49 -12.90 -0.08
CA TYR A 154 3.37 -13.38 0.75
C TYR A 154 2.63 -12.32 1.56
N TYR A 155 3.25 -11.18 1.86
CA TYR A 155 2.58 -10.05 2.50
C TYR A 155 2.54 -8.85 1.58
N THR A 156 1.41 -8.16 1.53
CA THR A 156 1.34 -6.78 1.05
C THR A 156 1.80 -5.86 2.18
N LEU A 157 2.69 -4.93 1.87
CA LEU A 157 3.04 -3.78 2.72
C LEU A 157 2.35 -2.55 2.16
N LEU A 158 1.51 -1.91 2.97
CA LEU A 158 0.98 -0.56 2.71
C LEU A 158 1.55 0.38 3.77
N VAL A 159 2.08 1.54 3.37
CA VAL A 159 2.44 2.62 4.29
C VAL A 159 1.58 3.83 3.95
N TYR A 160 0.77 4.28 4.91
CA TYR A 160 -0.07 5.46 4.73
C TYR A 160 0.81 6.72 4.82
N LEU A 161 0.94 7.44 3.72
CA LEU A 161 1.76 8.66 3.64
C LEU A 161 0.95 9.93 3.93
N SER A 162 -0.38 9.81 4.01
CA SER A 162 -1.29 10.80 4.56
C SER A 162 -2.38 10.11 5.37
N GLY A 163 -3.00 10.85 6.29
CA GLY A 163 -3.93 10.28 7.24
C GLY A 163 -4.58 11.32 8.14
N GLY A 164 -5.60 10.89 8.88
CA GLY A 164 -6.13 11.67 10.00
C GLY A 164 -5.11 11.78 11.14
N PRO A 165 -5.33 12.68 12.12
CA PRO A 165 -4.51 12.70 13.32
C PRO A 165 -4.59 11.34 14.00
N GLY A 166 -3.46 10.63 14.11
CA GLY A 166 -3.39 9.39 14.89
C GLY A 166 -3.78 9.64 16.35
N GLU A 167 -4.08 8.60 17.12
CA GLU A 167 -4.56 8.69 18.51
C GLU A 167 -3.63 9.43 19.51
N LEU A 168 -2.50 9.96 19.05
CA LEU A 168 -1.74 10.97 19.79
C LEU A 168 -2.48 12.31 19.74
N LYS A 169 -3.30 12.55 20.77
CA LYS A 169 -3.86 13.85 21.15
C LYS A 169 -2.77 14.93 21.17
N SER A 170 -2.44 15.52 20.03
CA SER A 170 -1.77 16.82 19.99
C SER A 170 -2.81 17.87 20.34
N LYS A 171 -2.87 18.21 21.63
CA LYS A 171 -3.53 19.42 22.14
C LYS A 171 -3.13 20.58 21.22
N PRO A 172 -4.07 21.39 20.69
CA PRO A 172 -3.69 22.55 19.90
C PRO A 172 -2.92 23.50 20.83
N LYS A 173 -1.61 23.64 20.62
CA LYS A 173 -0.88 24.79 21.15
C LYS A 173 -1.29 25.97 20.29
N ASN A 174 -2.06 26.86 20.89
CA ASN A 174 -2.52 28.10 20.33
C ASN A 174 -1.32 29.06 20.25
N ASP A 175 -0.48 28.93 19.23
CA ASP A 175 0.51 29.95 18.86
C ASP A 175 0.13 30.54 17.51
N SER A 176 -0.60 31.65 17.60
CA SER A 176 -0.91 32.55 16.50
C SER A 176 0.37 33.26 16.05
N SER A 177 1.15 32.68 15.13
CA SER A 177 2.09 33.42 14.27
C SER A 177 2.82 32.51 13.27
N ASN A 178 2.15 32.11 12.18
CA ASN A 178 2.75 32.02 10.84
C ASN A 178 1.74 31.49 9.80
N PRO A 179 1.33 32.29 8.80
CA PRO A 179 0.54 31.81 7.69
C PRO A 179 1.49 31.44 6.53
N SER A 180 2.04 30.23 6.50
CA SER A 180 2.67 29.68 5.27
C SER A 180 3.10 28.22 5.41
N VAL A 181 2.19 27.33 5.84
CA VAL A 181 2.31 25.91 5.47
C VAL A 181 0.91 25.50 5.07
N SER A 182 0.71 25.18 3.78
CA SER A 182 -0.54 24.70 3.21
C SER A 182 -1.16 23.65 4.14
N SER A 183 -2.20 24.05 4.88
CA SER A 183 -2.93 23.16 5.77
C SER A 183 -3.67 22.16 4.91
N VAL A 184 -3.05 21.01 4.65
CA VAL A 184 -3.70 19.90 3.98
C VAL A 184 -4.88 19.50 4.87
N ASP A 185 -6.09 19.63 4.33
CA ASP A 185 -7.31 19.22 5.01
C ASP A 185 -7.14 17.80 5.58
N PRO A 186 -7.58 17.54 6.83
CA PRO A 186 -7.47 16.21 7.42
C PRO A 186 -8.19 15.20 6.53
N LEU A 187 -7.53 14.06 6.27
CA LEU A 187 -8.09 12.98 5.48
C LEU A 187 -9.31 12.39 6.22
N VAL A 188 -10.44 12.28 5.53
CA VAL A 188 -11.65 11.59 6.00
C VAL A 188 -12.06 10.55 4.98
N GLY A 189 -12.46 9.36 5.45
CA GLY A 189 -12.68 8.19 4.63
C GLY A 189 -11.37 7.53 4.20
N GLY A 190 -11.45 6.68 3.18
CA GLY A 190 -10.27 6.00 2.65
C GLY A 190 -9.77 4.85 3.51
N GLU A 191 -10.58 4.29 4.41
CA GLU A 191 -10.21 3.15 5.25
C GLU A 191 -9.85 1.93 4.39
N THR A 192 -8.85 1.16 4.82
CA THR A 192 -8.61 -0.18 4.27
C THR A 192 -9.45 -1.17 5.08
N VAL A 193 -10.39 -1.85 4.42
CA VAL A 193 -11.37 -2.71 5.08
C VAL A 193 -11.25 -4.13 4.59
N PHE A 194 -11.23 -5.07 5.53
CA PHE A 194 -11.07 -6.49 5.27
C PHE A 194 -12.36 -7.24 5.58
N TYR A 195 -12.66 -8.22 4.76
CA TYR A 195 -13.85 -9.05 4.82
C TYR A 195 -13.47 -10.52 4.99
N GLY A 196 -14.14 -11.18 5.93
CA GLY A 196 -14.02 -12.60 6.15
C GLY A 196 -15.17 -13.37 5.50
N GLN A 197 -15.47 -14.53 6.08
CA GLN A 197 -16.56 -15.39 5.63
C GLN A 197 -17.90 -14.63 5.60
N ARG A 198 -18.73 -14.93 4.58
CA ARG A 198 -20.04 -14.29 4.35
C ARG A 198 -19.98 -12.76 4.21
N ASN A 199 -18.86 -12.22 3.71
CA ASN A 199 -18.64 -10.78 3.51
C ASN A 199 -18.76 -9.93 4.79
N LYS A 200 -18.55 -10.53 5.98
CA LYS A 200 -18.55 -9.80 7.24
C LYS A 200 -17.26 -9.00 7.37
N THR A 201 -17.35 -7.73 7.76
CA THR A 201 -16.18 -6.91 8.08
C THR A 201 -15.40 -7.53 9.25
N VAL A 202 -14.14 -7.88 9.00
CA VAL A 202 -13.23 -8.48 9.98
C VAL A 202 -12.11 -7.54 10.41
N ALA A 203 -11.83 -6.48 9.68
CA ALA A 203 -10.96 -5.41 10.15
C ALA A 203 -11.22 -4.14 9.35
N GLU A 204 -10.95 -3.01 9.97
CA GLU A 204 -11.03 -1.69 9.36
C GLU A 204 -9.85 -0.88 9.88
N VAL A 205 -9.01 -0.39 8.97
CA VAL A 205 -7.80 0.36 9.30
C VAL A 205 -7.95 1.74 8.69
N ALA A 206 -8.15 2.73 9.55
CA ALA A 206 -8.14 4.12 9.15
C ALA A 206 -6.72 4.54 8.73
N PRO A 207 -6.56 5.32 7.64
CA PRO A 207 -5.27 5.84 7.25
C PRO A 207 -4.76 6.83 8.31
N THR A 208 -3.65 6.48 8.95
CA THR A 208 -2.90 7.35 9.86
C THR A 208 -1.52 7.55 9.27
N GLU A 209 -1.09 8.82 9.11
CA GLU A 209 0.20 9.14 8.48
C GLU A 209 1.35 8.42 9.21
N GLY A 210 2.18 7.74 8.43
CA GLY A 210 3.35 7.01 8.93
C GLY A 210 3.05 5.58 9.39
N THR A 211 1.79 5.17 9.48
CA THR A 211 1.43 3.79 9.86
C THR A 211 1.63 2.84 8.69
N ALA A 212 2.31 1.72 8.93
CA ALA A 212 2.32 0.59 8.01
C ALA A 212 1.20 -0.40 8.35
N LEU A 213 0.59 -0.97 7.33
CA LEU A 213 -0.38 -2.05 7.39
C LEU A 213 0.18 -3.21 6.56
N LEU A 214 0.20 -4.40 7.18
CA LEU A 214 0.67 -5.63 6.57
C LEU A 214 -0.41 -6.69 6.64
N HIS A 215 -0.69 -7.33 5.52
CA HIS A 215 -1.64 -8.43 5.43
C HIS A 215 -1.14 -9.49 4.45
N LEU A 216 -1.51 -10.75 4.68
CA LEU A 216 -1.25 -11.79 3.69
C LEU A 216 -1.94 -11.48 2.37
N HIS A 217 -1.29 -11.89 1.28
CA HIS A 217 -1.86 -11.93 -0.06
C HIS A 217 -1.74 -13.34 -0.69
N GLY A 218 -2.27 -13.53 -1.89
CA GLY A 218 -2.39 -14.85 -2.53
C GLY A 218 -3.47 -15.73 -1.89
N ASP A 219 -3.20 -17.03 -1.75
CA ASP A 219 -4.19 -18.04 -1.30
C ASP A 219 -4.82 -17.76 0.07
N LYS A 220 -4.14 -16.99 0.93
CA LYS A 220 -4.60 -16.63 2.29
C LYS A 220 -5.06 -15.19 2.41
N CYS A 221 -5.16 -14.47 1.30
CA CYS A 221 -5.55 -13.08 1.28
C CYS A 221 -7.00 -12.91 1.71
N LEU A 222 -7.24 -12.01 2.66
CA LEU A 222 -8.60 -11.54 2.95
C LEU A 222 -9.08 -10.65 1.80
N LEU A 223 -10.37 -10.76 1.46
CA LEU A 223 -11.00 -9.82 0.53
C LEU A 223 -10.95 -8.43 1.17
N HIS A 224 -10.47 -7.43 0.45
CA HIS A 224 -10.32 -6.10 1.02
C HIS A 224 -10.55 -4.98 0.01
N GLU A 225 -10.84 -3.79 0.51
CA GLU A 225 -11.08 -2.59 -0.31
C GLU A 225 -10.39 -1.37 0.32
N ALA A 226 -10.12 -0.37 -0.50
CA ALA A 226 -9.90 1.00 -0.04
C ALA A 226 -11.20 1.78 -0.22
N ARG A 227 -11.85 2.16 0.89
CA ARG A 227 -13.11 2.91 0.88
C ARG A 227 -12.97 4.29 0.22
N ASN A 228 -14.12 4.89 -0.05
CA ASN A 228 -14.22 6.22 -0.62
C ASN A 228 -13.53 7.28 0.24
N VAL A 229 -12.68 8.11 -0.37
CA VAL A 229 -12.19 9.34 0.28
C VAL A 229 -13.28 10.40 0.23
N THR A 230 -13.62 10.99 1.37
CA THR A 230 -14.68 12.01 1.48
C THR A 230 -14.14 13.41 1.74
N LYS A 231 -12.92 13.52 2.27
CA LYS A 231 -12.21 14.80 2.45
C LYS A 231 -10.70 14.59 2.35
N GLY A 232 -9.97 15.56 1.79
CA GLY A 232 -8.52 15.51 1.67
C GLY A 232 -8.04 14.58 0.55
N VAL A 233 -6.78 14.13 0.65
CA VAL A 233 -6.15 13.23 -0.33
C VAL A 233 -5.40 12.12 0.40
N LYS A 234 -5.70 10.86 0.06
CA LYS A 234 -5.03 9.67 0.60
C LYS A 234 -3.82 9.32 -0.27
N TYR A 235 -2.64 9.24 0.34
CA TYR A 235 -1.43 8.73 -0.28
C TYR A 235 -0.99 7.42 0.38
N VAL A 236 -0.60 6.45 -0.43
CA VAL A 236 -0.16 5.12 0.04
C VAL A 236 1.08 4.69 -0.73
N PHE A 237 2.12 4.31 -0.02
CA PHE A 237 3.23 3.51 -0.57
C PHE A 237 2.84 2.03 -0.48
N ARG A 238 3.09 1.25 -1.53
CA ARG A 238 2.90 -0.20 -1.55
C ARG A 238 4.15 -0.91 -2.06
N SER A 239 4.54 -1.97 -1.36
CA SER A 239 5.44 -3.03 -1.83
C SER A 239 4.93 -4.37 -1.31
N ASP A 240 5.63 -5.46 -1.59
CA ASP A 240 5.28 -6.80 -1.13
C ASP A 240 6.51 -7.44 -0.47
N VAL A 241 6.32 -8.19 0.62
CA VAL A 241 7.42 -8.87 1.33
C VAL A 241 7.74 -10.18 0.63
N VAL A 242 9.02 -10.33 0.27
CA VAL A 242 9.58 -11.49 -0.44
C VAL A 242 10.04 -12.53 0.58
N PHE A 243 9.72 -13.80 0.33
CA PHE A 243 10.17 -14.94 1.10
C PHE A 243 10.94 -15.92 0.22
N ALA A 244 11.99 -16.54 0.79
CA ALA A 244 12.81 -17.56 0.14
C ALA A 244 13.01 -18.79 1.04
#